data_AF-A0A117SJA3-F1
#
_entry.id   AF-A0A117SJA3-F1
#
_cell.length_a   1.000
_cell.length_b   1.000
_cell.length_c   1.000
_cell.angle_alpha   90.00
_cell.angle_beta   90.00
_cell.angle_gamma   90.00
#
_symmetry.space_group_name_H-M   'P 1'
#
loop_
_entity.id
_entity.type
_entity.pdbx_description
1 polymer ?
#
loop_
_entity_poly.entity_id
_entity_poly.type
_entity_poly.pdbx_seq_one_letter_code
_entity_poly.pdbx_strand_id
1 'polypeptide(L)'
;MSETTRSEQLVQVSLPVQGMTCAACVAKVEKTLKTMTGVQEVHVNLLSGKVVVTYESDQIGVPQMVKMIQDIGYEVSEEEVLLTVRGLSCAACVAKVEKVIKGMPGVTSVVVNLPAESAKVNNTKA
;
A
#
# COMPACT_ATOMS: atom_id res chain seq x y z
N MET A 1 16.48 31.81 -1.67
CA MET A 1 15.25 31.36 -2.34
C MET A 1 15.70 30.49 -3.50
N SER A 2 15.68 29.18 -3.31
CA SER A 2 16.16 28.16 -4.24
C SER A 2 15.39 26.89 -3.94
N GLU A 3 14.96 26.23 -5.01
CA GLU A 3 13.85 25.29 -5.10
C GLU A 3 14.14 23.88 -4.54
N THR A 4 13.05 23.26 -4.04
CA THR A 4 12.65 21.85 -4.22
C THR A 4 13.65 20.74 -3.91
N THR A 5 13.45 20.06 -2.78
CA THR A 5 13.07 18.63 -2.68
C THR A 5 13.03 18.27 -1.18
N ARG A 6 11.90 18.51 -0.51
CA ARG A 6 11.67 17.97 0.84
C ARG A 6 10.94 16.65 0.67
N SER A 7 11.68 15.65 0.16
CA SER A 7 11.33 14.22 0.04
C SER A 7 9.88 13.88 0.41
N GLU A 8 8.94 14.24 -0.46
CA GLU A 8 7.55 13.82 -0.36
C GLU A 8 7.50 12.31 -0.55
N GLN A 9 7.50 11.56 0.55
CA GLN A 9 7.39 10.10 0.57
C GLN A 9 5.92 9.69 0.37
N LEU A 10 5.32 10.24 -0.69
CA LEU A 10 3.98 9.92 -1.15
C LEU A 10 4.02 8.55 -1.81
N VAL A 11 3.34 7.62 -1.18
CA VAL A 11 3.20 6.25 -1.62
C VAL A 11 1.75 6.04 -2.02
N GLN A 12 1.56 5.42 -3.18
CA GLN A 12 0.25 5.02 -3.65
C GLN A 12 0.10 3.52 -3.40
N VAL A 13 -0.96 3.14 -2.69
CA VAL A 13 -1.31 1.75 -2.40
C VAL A 13 -2.64 1.42 -3.04
N SER A 14 -2.75 0.25 -3.65
CA SER A 14 -4.06 -0.32 -3.98
C SER A 14 -4.46 -1.30 -2.89
N LEU A 15 -5.72 -1.31 -2.49
CA LEU A 15 -6.26 -2.22 -1.49
C LEU A 15 -7.55 -2.80 -2.06
N PRO A 16 -7.66 -4.13 -2.23
CA PRO A 16 -8.88 -4.77 -2.67
C PRO A 16 -9.83 -4.82 -1.47
N VAL A 17 -10.96 -4.14 -1.57
CA VAL A 17 -11.93 -4.06 -0.48
C VAL A 17 -13.14 -4.90 -0.85
N GLN A 18 -13.41 -5.90 -0.02
CA GLN A 18 -14.59 -6.75 -0.15
C GLN A 18 -15.78 -6.14 0.60
N GLY A 19 -16.98 -6.44 0.11
CA GLY A 19 -18.23 -5.95 0.69
C GLY A 19 -18.70 -4.57 0.18
N MET A 20 -17.94 -3.91 -0.69
CA MET A 20 -18.42 -2.69 -1.36
C MET A 20 -19.43 -3.05 -2.47
N THR A 21 -20.72 -3.04 -2.13
CA THR A 21 -21.81 -3.40 -3.05
C THR A 21 -22.60 -2.21 -3.60
N CYS A 22 -22.34 -1.00 -3.10
CA CYS A 22 -23.09 0.21 -3.48
C CYS A 22 -22.19 1.44 -3.57
N ALA A 23 -22.55 2.40 -4.42
CA ALA A 23 -21.88 3.70 -4.52
C ALA A 23 -21.84 4.46 -3.17
N ALA A 24 -22.85 4.28 -2.33
CA ALA A 24 -22.88 4.85 -0.98
C ALA A 24 -21.82 4.22 -0.05
N CYS A 25 -21.57 2.91 -0.18
CA CYS A 25 -20.52 2.21 0.58
C CYS A 25 -19.14 2.77 0.22
N VAL A 26 -18.93 3.03 -1.06
CA VAL A 26 -17.69 3.59 -1.59
C VAL A 26 -17.45 5.01 -1.13
N ALA A 27 -18.44 5.89 -1.25
CA ALA A 27 -18.32 7.26 -0.77
C ALA A 27 -18.02 7.29 0.74
N LYS A 28 -18.53 6.32 1.51
CA LYS A 28 -18.22 6.18 2.94
C LYS A 28 -16.74 5.81 3.18
N VAL A 29 -16.24 4.77 2.51
CA VAL A 29 -14.83 4.34 2.61
C VAL A 29 -13.88 5.46 2.18
N GLU A 30 -14.14 6.07 1.03
CA GLU A 30 -13.31 7.17 0.49
C GLU A 30 -13.24 8.33 1.48
N LYS A 31 -14.40 8.77 2.00
CA LYS A 31 -14.47 9.89 2.93
C LYS A 31 -13.76 9.57 4.24
N THR A 32 -13.92 8.36 4.77
CA THR A 32 -13.22 7.91 5.98
C THR A 32 -11.70 7.93 5.81
N LEU A 33 -11.19 7.38 4.70
CA LEU A 33 -9.75 7.38 4.40
C LEU A 33 -9.22 8.80 4.19
N LYS A 34 -9.98 9.66 3.50
CA LYS A 34 -9.62 11.05 3.24
C LYS A 34 -9.60 11.92 4.52
N THR A 35 -10.33 11.54 5.57
CA THR A 35 -10.22 12.17 6.89
C THR A 35 -8.96 11.79 7.66
N MET A 36 -8.22 10.76 7.25
CA MET A 36 -7.01 10.35 7.94
C MET A 36 -5.86 11.31 7.64
N THR A 37 -5.11 11.71 8.68
CA THR A 37 -3.94 12.57 8.54
C THR A 37 -2.84 11.85 7.75
N GLY A 38 -2.31 12.50 6.72
CA GLY A 38 -1.33 11.93 5.82
C GLY A 38 -1.92 11.30 4.55
N VAL A 39 -3.25 11.26 4.38
CA VAL A 39 -3.87 10.83 3.12
C VAL A 39 -4.06 12.04 2.21
N GLN A 40 -3.46 12.00 1.02
CA GLN A 40 -3.59 13.07 0.03
C GLN A 40 -4.71 12.80 -0.97
N GLU A 41 -4.81 11.56 -1.44
CA GLU A 41 -5.76 11.23 -2.49
C GLU A 41 -6.33 9.83 -2.28
N VAL A 42 -7.61 9.66 -2.61
CA VAL A 42 -8.30 8.37 -2.53
C VAL A 42 -9.16 8.22 -3.78
N HIS A 43 -9.00 7.10 -4.47
CA HIS A 43 -9.76 6.72 -5.65
C HIS A 43 -10.31 5.32 -5.46
N VAL A 44 -11.63 5.17 -5.48
CA VAL A 44 -12.26 3.85 -5.34
C VAL A 44 -12.79 3.40 -6.69
N ASN A 45 -12.40 2.19 -7.10
CA ASN A 45 -12.88 1.56 -8.31
C ASN A 45 -13.81 0.38 -7.97
N LEU A 46 -15.12 0.62 -8.10
CA LEU A 46 -16.17 -0.40 -7.90
C LEU A 46 -16.10 -1.54 -8.91
N LEU A 47 -15.75 -1.25 -10.16
CA LEU A 47 -15.72 -2.24 -11.23
C LEU A 47 -14.65 -3.31 -10.97
N SER A 48 -13.51 -2.90 -10.41
CA SER A 48 -12.43 -3.81 -10.02
C SER A 48 -12.46 -4.24 -8.55
N GLY A 49 -13.30 -3.61 -7.71
CA GLY A 49 -13.34 -3.85 -6.27
C GLY A 49 -12.07 -3.39 -5.53
N LYS A 50 -11.35 -2.41 -6.08
CA LYS A 50 -10.06 -1.93 -5.55
C LYS A 50 -10.16 -0.46 -5.16
N VAL A 51 -9.67 -0.09 -3.98
CA VAL A 51 -9.37 1.30 -3.62
C VAL A 51 -7.90 1.58 -3.88
N VAL A 52 -7.59 2.80 -4.29
CA VAL A 52 -6.26 3.30 -4.53
C VAL A 52 -6.10 4.53 -3.66
N VAL A 53 -5.11 4.53 -2.77
CA VAL A 53 -4.89 5.59 -1.79
C VAL A 53 -3.48 6.11 -1.95
N THR A 54 -3.34 7.42 -2.12
CA THR A 54 -2.07 8.13 -2.11
C THR A 54 -1.89 8.77 -0.74
N TYR A 55 -0.84 8.37 -0.03
CA TYR A 55 -0.59 8.79 1.34
C TYR A 55 0.89 9.00 1.62
N GLU A 56 1.16 9.78 2.67
CA GLU A 56 2.49 10.02 3.18
C GLU A 56 2.90 8.87 4.09
N SER A 57 3.83 8.04 3.62
CA SER A 57 4.34 6.87 4.35
C SER A 57 5.09 7.21 5.66
N ASP A 58 5.37 8.49 5.89
CA ASP A 58 5.93 9.01 7.14
C ASP A 58 4.85 9.29 8.21
N GLN A 59 3.60 9.53 7.78
CA GLN A 59 2.48 9.92 8.64
C GLN A 59 1.51 8.77 8.92
N ILE A 60 1.24 7.93 7.91
CA ILE A 60 0.25 6.85 8.00
C ILE A 60 0.74 5.60 7.27
N GLY A 61 0.45 4.43 7.84
CA GLY A 61 0.77 3.14 7.24
C GLY A 61 -0.47 2.42 6.69
N VAL A 62 -0.24 1.53 5.71
CA VAL A 62 -1.25 0.59 5.18
C VAL A 62 -2.03 -0.15 6.29
N PRO A 63 -1.40 -0.68 7.36
CA PRO A 63 -2.12 -1.41 8.40
C PRO A 63 -3.18 -0.56 9.12
N GLN A 64 -2.94 0.74 9.26
CA GLN A 64 -3.90 1.65 9.90
C GLN A 64 -5.11 1.89 8.99
N MET A 65 -4.88 2.04 7.68
CA MET A 65 -5.96 2.18 6.70
C MET A 65 -6.83 0.93 6.66
N VAL A 66 -6.21 -0.25 6.63
CA VAL A 66 -6.90 -1.54 6.63
C VAL A 66 -7.76 -1.67 7.88
N LYS A 67 -7.21 -1.36 9.04
CA LYS A 67 -7.94 -1.38 10.31
C LYS A 67 -9.13 -0.42 10.31
N MET A 68 -8.96 0.77 9.72
CA MET A 68 -10.05 1.75 9.60
C MET A 68 -11.17 1.25 8.67
N ILE A 69 -10.81 0.57 7.58
CA ILE A 69 -11.76 -0.05 6.65
C ILE A 69 -12.52 -1.21 7.33
N GLN A 70 -11.84 -2.00 8.16
CA GLN A 70 -12.44 -3.05 8.99
C GLN A 70 -13.39 -2.49 10.04
N ASP A 71 -13.04 -1.37 10.67
CA ASP A 71 -13.86 -0.72 11.70
C ASP A 71 -15.21 -0.22 11.17
N ILE A 72 -15.24 0.26 9.91
CA ILE A 72 -16.48 0.65 9.23
C ILE A 72 -17.25 -0.54 8.63
N GLY A 73 -16.75 -1.77 8.79
CA GLY A 73 -17.41 -3.02 8.43
C GLY A 73 -17.06 -3.60 7.06
N TYR A 74 -15.92 -3.23 6.46
CA TYR A 74 -15.45 -3.81 5.20
C TYR A 74 -14.14 -4.58 5.38
N GLU A 75 -13.93 -5.60 4.57
CA GLU A 75 -12.73 -6.43 4.65
C GLU A 75 -11.75 -6.05 3.54
N VAL A 76 -10.44 -6.01 3.84
CA VAL A 76 -9.40 -5.78 2.84
C VAL A 76 -8.67 -7.09 2.58
N SER A 77 -8.68 -7.56 1.34
CA SER A 77 -7.96 -8.79 0.95
C SER A 77 -6.50 -8.48 0.61
N GLU A 78 -5.69 -8.23 1.61
CA GLU A 78 -4.23 -8.21 1.43
C GLU A 78 -3.69 -9.65 1.38
N GLU A 79 -2.92 -9.95 0.34
CA GLU A 79 -2.17 -11.20 0.28
C GLU A 79 -0.73 -10.85 0.67
N GLU A 80 -0.27 -11.43 1.78
CA GLU A 80 1.09 -11.27 2.26
C GLU A 80 1.91 -12.45 1.79
N VAL A 81 2.90 -12.19 0.95
CA VAL A 81 3.82 -13.19 0.42
C VAL A 81 5.20 -12.95 1.02
N LEU A 82 5.67 -13.91 1.79
CA LEU A 82 7.05 -13.96 2.27
C LEU A 82 7.92 -14.67 1.23
N LEU A 83 8.81 -13.92 0.59
CA LEU A 83 9.78 -14.42 -0.36
C LEU A 83 11.15 -14.54 0.31
N THR A 84 11.73 -15.72 0.30
CA THR A 84 13.14 -15.88 0.69
C THR A 84 14.03 -15.45 -0.47
N VAL A 85 14.86 -14.43 -0.27
CA VAL A 85 15.75 -13.88 -1.29
C VAL A 85 17.19 -14.20 -0.93
N ARG A 86 17.72 -15.29 -1.51
CA ARG A 86 19.11 -15.71 -1.31
C ARG A 86 20.08 -14.75 -2.00
N GLY A 87 21.22 -14.47 -1.36
CA GLY A 87 22.29 -13.68 -1.97
C GLY A 87 22.17 -12.16 -1.79
N LEU A 88 21.31 -11.69 -0.87
CA LEU A 88 21.29 -10.30 -0.42
C LEU A 88 22.50 -10.00 0.49
N SER A 89 23.67 -9.80 -0.12
CA SER A 89 24.92 -9.55 0.61
C SER A 89 25.25 -8.06 0.79
N CYS A 90 24.46 -7.16 0.19
CA CYS A 90 24.75 -5.72 0.22
C CYS A 90 23.48 -4.87 0.17
N ALA A 91 23.49 -3.71 0.83
CA ALA A 91 22.42 -2.70 0.77
C ALA A 91 22.08 -2.26 -0.67
N ALA A 92 23.08 -2.27 -1.57
CA ALA A 92 22.86 -1.97 -2.99
C ALA A 92 22.04 -3.05 -3.71
N CYS A 93 22.18 -4.32 -3.31
CA CYS A 93 21.39 -5.43 -3.86
C CYS A 93 19.92 -5.34 -3.39
N VAL A 94 19.69 -4.95 -2.14
CA VAL A 94 18.34 -4.76 -1.58
C VAL A 94 17.57 -3.71 -2.35
N ALA A 95 18.13 -2.51 -2.50
CA ALA A 95 17.45 -1.42 -3.19
C ALA A 95 17.05 -1.81 -4.63
N LYS A 96 17.87 -2.63 -5.29
CA LYS A 96 17.58 -3.12 -6.63
C LYS A 96 16.47 -4.18 -6.64
N VAL A 97 16.53 -5.16 -5.75
CA VAL A 97 15.49 -6.20 -5.61
C VAL A 97 14.15 -5.57 -5.24
N GLU A 98 14.16 -4.67 -4.27
CA GLU A 98 12.97 -3.97 -3.80
C GLU A 98 12.33 -3.13 -4.92
N LYS A 99 13.14 -2.46 -5.75
CA LYS A 99 12.66 -1.72 -6.93
C LYS A 99 12.09 -2.64 -8.01
N VAL A 100 12.69 -3.80 -8.25
CA VAL A 100 12.18 -4.79 -9.20
C VAL A 100 10.83 -5.34 -8.74
N ILE A 101 10.72 -5.69 -7.46
CA ILE A 101 9.48 -6.22 -6.86
C ILE A 101 8.37 -5.15 -6.87
N LYS A 102 8.68 -3.89 -6.53
CA LYS A 102 7.72 -2.77 -6.66
C LYS A 102 7.22 -2.55 -8.10
N GLY A 103 8.02 -2.92 -9.10
CA GLY A 103 7.65 -2.84 -10.52
C GLY A 103 6.75 -3.97 -11.00
N MET A 104 6.50 -5.00 -10.19
CA MET A 104 5.66 -6.11 -10.58
C MET A 104 4.17 -5.75 -10.48
N PRO A 105 3.35 -6.16 -11.47
CA PRO A 105 1.92 -5.89 -11.43
C PRO A 105 1.27 -6.59 -10.23
N GLY A 106 0.53 -5.83 -9.42
CA GLY A 106 -0.17 -6.32 -8.23
C GLY A 106 0.61 -6.19 -6.92
N VAL A 107 1.88 -5.80 -6.94
CA VAL A 107 2.65 -5.51 -5.71
C VAL A 107 2.31 -4.12 -5.21
N THR A 108 1.95 -4.03 -3.92
CA THR A 108 1.56 -2.77 -3.28
C THR A 108 2.47 -2.32 -2.16
N SER A 109 3.20 -3.24 -1.54
CA SER A 109 4.34 -2.87 -0.71
C SER A 109 5.36 -4.00 -0.69
N VAL A 110 6.62 -3.64 -0.52
CA VAL A 110 7.68 -4.62 -0.27
C VAL A 110 8.61 -4.07 0.79
N VAL A 111 8.90 -4.92 1.76
CA VAL A 111 9.84 -4.67 2.85
C VAL A 111 10.87 -5.79 2.80
N VAL A 112 12.13 -5.43 2.58
CA VAL A 112 13.22 -6.40 2.52
C VAL A 112 13.99 -6.38 3.84
N ASN A 113 14.12 -7.55 4.45
CA ASN A 113 14.87 -7.78 5.68
C ASN A 113 16.18 -8.49 5.34
N LEU A 114 17.30 -7.76 5.48
CA LEU A 114 18.67 -8.23 5.25
C LEU A 114 19.11 -9.33 6.21
N PRO A 115 19.08 -9.14 7.55
CA PRO A 115 19.54 -10.18 8.47
C PRO A 115 18.71 -11.47 8.41
N ALA A 116 17.45 -11.39 7.96
CA ALA A 116 16.59 -12.55 7.77
C ALA A 116 16.56 -13.10 6.33
N GLU A 117 17.31 -12.50 5.38
CA GLU A 117 17.33 -12.86 3.95
C GLU A 117 15.92 -13.03 3.33
N SER A 118 14.97 -12.20 3.75
CA SER A 118 13.56 -12.34 3.42
C SER A 118 12.95 -11.03 2.94
N ALA A 119 12.19 -11.06 1.86
CA ALA A 119 11.36 -9.96 1.40
C ALA A 119 9.89 -10.25 1.68
N LYS A 120 9.27 -9.41 2.50
CA LYS A 120 7.84 -9.42 2.76
C LYS A 120 7.16 -8.54 1.72
N VAL A 121 6.30 -9.12 0.90
CA VAL A 121 5.61 -8.44 -0.19
C VAL A 121 4.13 -8.49 0.09
N ASN A 122 3.49 -7.33 0.08
CA ASN A 122 2.04 -7.24 0.08
C ASN A 122 1.60 -7.10 -1.38
N ASN A 123 0.78 -8.03 -1.84
CA ASN A 123 0.14 -7.96 -3.14
C ASN A 123 -1.37 -7.87 -3.00
N THR A 124 -1.96 -7.12 -3.92
CA THR A 124 -3.40 -7.17 -4.16
C THR A 124 -3.63 -8.23 -5.21
N LYS A 125 -4.43 -9.25 -4.89
CA LYS A 125 -4.76 -10.32 -5.85
C LYS A 125 -5.19 -9.69 -7.19
N ALA A 126 -4.56 -10.14 -8.27
CA ALA A 126 -4.80 -9.65 -9.63
C ALA A 126 -6.25 -9.89 -10.02
#